data_AF-A0A526QFW2-F1
#
_entry.id   AF-A0A526QFW2-F1
#
_cell.length_a   1.000
_cell.length_b   1.000
_cell.length_c   1.000
_cell.angle_alpha   90.00
_cell.angle_beta   90.00
_cell.angle_gamma   90.00
#
_symmetry.space_group_name_H-M   'P 1'
#
loop_
_entity.id
_entity.type
_entity.pdbx_description
1 polymer ?
#
loop_
_entity_poly.entity_id
_entity_poly.type
_entity_poly.pdbx_seq_one_letter_code
_entity_poly.pdbx_strand_id
1 'polypeptide(L)'
;TALLLAVPFAYDVLRISGALYLLWLAWQAVRPGGRSPFHVREMPKDRPRKLFAMGLMTNLLNPKVAVLYLSLLPQFINPAKGHVLSQLLVLGVTQISISLTVNAIIAVTAGSIATFLAGRPLWMVIQRWMMGTVLAALALRMATEAQR
;
A
#
# COMPACT_ATOMS: atom_id res chain seq x y z
N THR A 1 0.55 -12.02 17.18
CA THR A 1 1.68 -12.79 16.60
C THR A 1 1.66 -14.28 16.95
N ALA A 2 0.95 -14.71 18.01
CA ALA A 2 0.84 -16.13 18.37
C ALA A 2 -0.15 -16.94 17.51
N LEU A 3 -1.17 -16.33 16.89
CA LEU A 3 -2.19 -17.05 16.13
C LEU A 3 -1.68 -17.59 14.77
N LEU A 4 -0.67 -16.95 14.17
CA LEU A 4 -0.08 -17.38 12.90
C LEU A 4 0.94 -18.53 13.07
N LEU A 5 1.47 -18.74 14.28
CA LEU A 5 2.34 -19.86 14.63
C LEU A 5 1.56 -21.14 14.96
N ALA A 6 0.25 -21.02 15.24
CA ALA A 6 -0.60 -22.14 15.66
C ALA A 6 -1.01 -23.05 14.49
N VAL A 7 -0.82 -22.62 13.23
CA VAL A 7 -1.10 -23.45 12.05
C VAL A 7 0.03 -23.26 11.02
N PRO A 8 1.17 -23.94 11.17
CA PRO A 8 2.28 -23.91 10.21
C PRO A 8 1.80 -24.14 8.76
N PHE A 9 0.82 -25.04 8.63
CA PHE A 9 0.19 -25.35 7.35
C PHE A 9 -0.56 -24.17 6.71
N ALA A 10 -1.26 -23.33 7.51
CA ALA A 10 -1.99 -22.19 6.97
C ALA A 10 -1.04 -21.08 6.49
N TYR A 11 0.09 -20.90 7.19
CA TYR A 11 1.13 -19.99 6.76
C TYR A 11 1.77 -20.44 5.44
N ASP A 12 2.12 -21.72 5.31
CA ASP A 12 2.70 -22.26 4.08
C ASP A 12 1.72 -22.20 2.90
N VAL A 13 0.45 -22.57 3.11
CA VAL A 13 -0.59 -22.47 2.08
C VAL A 13 -0.78 -21.02 1.63
N LEU A 14 -0.89 -20.07 2.57
CA LEU A 14 -1.07 -18.65 2.25
C LEU A 14 0.14 -18.09 1.49
N ARG A 15 1.35 -18.50 1.89
CA ARG A 15 2.61 -18.07 1.30
C ARG A 15 2.82 -18.62 -0.11
N ILE A 16 2.60 -19.92 -0.32
CA ILE A 16 2.66 -20.54 -1.64
C ILE A 16 1.60 -19.93 -2.56
N SER A 17 0.38 -19.75 -2.06
CA SER A 17 -0.70 -19.09 -2.81
C SER A 17 -0.31 -17.66 -3.21
N GLY A 18 0.30 -16.90 -2.29
CA GLY A 18 0.81 -15.55 -2.55
C GLY A 18 1.93 -15.52 -3.59
N ALA A 19 2.89 -16.45 -3.50
CA ALA A 19 3.99 -16.55 -4.45
C ALA A 19 3.48 -16.92 -5.87
N LEU A 20 2.56 -17.89 -5.97
CA LEU A 20 1.89 -18.25 -7.22
C LEU A 20 1.12 -17.07 -7.82
N TYR A 21 0.42 -16.31 -6.99
CA TYR A 21 -0.30 -15.13 -7.43
C TYR A 21 0.63 -14.02 -7.95
N LEU A 22 1.77 -13.78 -7.27
CA LEU A 22 2.77 -12.82 -7.74
C LEU A 22 3.43 -13.24 -9.05
N LEU A 23 3.73 -14.54 -9.22
CA LEU A 23 4.22 -15.09 -10.49
C LEU A 23 3.19 -14.94 -11.60
N TRP A 24 1.92 -15.20 -11.30
CA TRP A 24 0.82 -15.01 -12.24
C TRP A 24 0.68 -13.54 -12.68
N LEU A 25 0.79 -12.58 -11.75
CA LEU A 25 0.81 -11.15 -12.05
C LEU A 25 2.04 -10.74 -12.87
N ALA A 26 3.23 -11.26 -12.54
CA ALA A 26 4.45 -11.00 -13.28
C ALA A 26 4.33 -11.50 -14.74
N TRP A 27 3.80 -12.71 -14.93
CA TRP A 27 3.52 -13.26 -16.25
C TRP A 27 2.49 -12.44 -17.02
N GLN A 28 1.42 -12.01 -16.35
CA GLN A 28 0.39 -11.17 -16.96
C GLN A 28 0.92 -9.79 -17.39
N ALA A 29 1.88 -9.26 -16.64
CA ALA A 29 2.59 -8.04 -17.00
C ALA A 29 3.49 -8.25 -18.23
N VAL A 30 4.24 -9.36 -18.35
CA VAL A 30 5.26 -9.53 -19.40
C VAL A 30 4.73 -10.12 -20.72
N ARG A 31 3.62 -10.86 -20.74
CA ARG A 31 3.10 -11.52 -21.96
C ARG A 31 2.75 -10.53 -23.10
N PRO A 32 2.93 -10.90 -24.39
CA PRO A 32 2.47 -10.10 -25.53
C PRO A 32 0.95 -9.89 -25.47
N GLY A 33 0.46 -8.65 -25.55
CA GLY A 33 -0.96 -8.33 -25.29
C GLY A 33 -1.37 -8.40 -23.81
N GLY A 34 -0.40 -8.58 -22.91
CA GLY A 34 -0.58 -8.55 -21.46
C GLY A 34 -1.01 -7.18 -20.97
N ARG A 35 -2.18 -7.13 -20.35
CA ARG A 35 -2.69 -5.95 -19.65
C ARG A 35 -1.86 -5.79 -18.38
N SER A 36 -1.00 -4.77 -18.35
CA SER A 36 -0.37 -4.34 -17.10
C SER A 36 -1.47 -4.04 -16.06
N PRO A 37 -1.33 -4.45 -14.79
CA PRO A 37 -2.23 -4.00 -13.73
C PRO A 37 -2.27 -2.47 -13.58
N PHE A 38 -1.20 -1.79 -14.03
CA PHE A 38 -1.11 -0.33 -14.11
C PHE A 38 -1.44 0.23 -15.49
N HIS A 39 -1.97 -0.59 -16.41
CA HIS A 39 -2.53 -0.03 -17.63
C HIS A 39 -3.66 0.89 -17.19
N VAL A 40 -3.54 2.18 -17.51
CA VAL A 40 -4.53 3.19 -17.17
C VAL A 40 -5.84 2.77 -17.80
N ARG A 41 -6.68 2.11 -17.02
CA ARG A 41 -8.05 1.80 -17.41
C ARG A 41 -8.77 3.13 -17.34
N GLU A 42 -9.43 3.53 -18.41
CA GLU A 42 -10.45 4.57 -18.34
C GLU A 42 -11.57 4.04 -17.44
N MET A 43 -11.37 4.22 -16.13
CA MET A 43 -12.42 4.01 -15.16
C MET A 43 -13.33 5.24 -15.23
N PRO A 44 -14.66 5.07 -15.16
CA PRO A 44 -15.57 6.19 -15.01
C PRO A 44 -15.06 7.06 -13.84
N LYS A 45 -14.93 8.38 -14.05
CA LYS A 45 -14.52 9.29 -12.99
C LYS A 45 -15.45 9.11 -11.79
N ASP A 46 -14.97 8.43 -10.75
CA ASP A 46 -15.71 8.25 -9.53
C ASP A 46 -15.89 9.61 -8.85
N ARG A 47 -17.07 9.83 -8.24
CA ARG A 47 -17.37 11.10 -7.57
C ARG A 47 -16.39 11.29 -6.40
N PRO A 48 -15.86 12.52 -6.16
CA PRO A 48 -14.94 12.80 -5.06
C PRO A 48 -15.44 12.31 -3.68
N ARG A 49 -16.76 12.39 -3.45
CA ARG A 49 -17.39 11.88 -2.21
C ARG A 49 -17.24 10.37 -2.02
N LYS A 50 -17.28 9.58 -3.11
CA LYS A 50 -17.12 8.12 -3.04
C LYS A 50 -15.66 7.76 -2.74
N LEU A 51 -14.71 8.46 -3.35
CA LEU A 51 -13.28 8.29 -3.07
C LEU A 51 -12.96 8.69 -1.62
N PHE A 52 -13.53 9.80 -1.13
CA PHE A 52 -13.39 10.21 0.27
C PHE A 52 -14.00 9.18 1.24
N ALA A 53 -15.23 8.72 0.98
CA ALA A 53 -15.89 7.72 1.83
C ALA A 53 -15.12 6.40 1.85
N MET A 54 -14.59 5.97 0.71
CA MET A 54 -13.75 4.77 0.61
C MET A 54 -12.45 4.94 1.39
N GLY A 55 -11.75 6.07 1.27
CA GLY A 55 -10.55 6.38 2.04
C GLY A 55 -10.82 6.48 3.55
N LEU A 56 -11.94 7.09 3.93
CA LEU A 56 -12.37 7.21 5.32
C LEU A 56 -12.68 5.84 5.93
N MET A 57 -13.50 5.03 5.25
CA MET A 57 -13.82 3.69 5.71
C MET A 57 -12.56 2.83 5.78
N THR A 58 -11.69 2.88 4.77
CA THR A 58 -10.44 2.11 4.79
C THR A 58 -9.55 2.52 5.96
N ASN A 59 -9.47 3.81 6.31
CA ASN A 59 -8.71 4.27 7.48
C ASN A 59 -9.36 3.84 8.80
N LEU A 60 -10.67 4.00 8.95
CA LEU A 60 -11.41 3.60 10.17
C LEU A 60 -11.37 2.09 10.41
N LEU A 61 -11.44 1.30 9.34
CA LEU A 61 -11.36 -0.16 9.37
C LEU A 61 -9.92 -0.67 9.41
N ASN A 62 -8.90 0.19 9.46
CA ASN A 62 -7.50 -0.24 9.55
C ASN A 62 -7.07 -0.36 11.01
N PRO A 63 -7.13 -1.56 11.62
CA PRO A 63 -6.77 -1.75 13.02
C PRO A 63 -5.31 -1.39 13.29
N LYS A 64 -4.44 -1.42 12.28
CA LYS A 64 -3.02 -1.10 12.42
C LYS A 64 -2.80 0.36 12.80
N VAL A 65 -3.60 1.27 12.24
CA VAL A 65 -3.53 2.70 12.54
C VAL A 65 -4.01 2.96 13.97
N ALA A 66 -5.13 2.32 14.36
CA ALA A 66 -5.64 2.40 15.72
C ALA A 66 -4.62 1.89 16.76
N VAL A 67 -4.01 0.71 16.51
CA VAL A 67 -3.00 0.13 17.40
C VAL A 67 -1.74 1.00 17.49
N LEU A 68 -1.28 1.56 16.36
CA LEU A 68 -0.13 2.48 16.33
C LEU A 68 -0.40 3.71 17.20
N TYR A 69 -1.56 4.34 17.04
CA TYR A 69 -1.95 5.51 17.83
C TYR A 69 -2.10 5.20 19.30
N LEU A 70 -2.79 4.11 19.65
CA LEU A 70 -2.97 3.69 21.05
C LEU A 70 -1.64 3.34 21.72
N SER A 71 -0.63 2.89 20.95
CA SER A 71 0.68 2.53 21.50
C SER A 71 1.65 3.70 21.59
N LEU A 72 1.60 4.66 20.65
CA LEU A 72 2.51 5.81 20.60
C LEU A 72 1.98 7.05 21.32
N LEU A 73 0.68 7.39 21.18
CA LEU A 73 0.12 8.60 21.78
C LEU A 73 0.31 8.69 23.30
N PRO A 74 0.05 7.64 24.12
CA PRO A 74 0.26 7.76 25.56
C PRO A 74 1.72 8.01 25.95
N GLN A 75 2.70 7.67 25.10
CA GLN A 75 4.11 7.95 25.38
C GLN A 75 4.46 9.44 25.28
N PHE A 76 3.67 10.22 24.53
CA PHE A 76 3.88 11.67 24.35
C PHE A 76 2.95 12.54 25.19
N ILE A 77 2.00 11.93 25.91
CA ILE A 77 1.06 12.63 26.78
C ILE A 77 1.68 12.76 28.16
N ASN A 78 1.73 13.99 28.68
CA ASN A 78 2.08 14.23 30.07
C ASN A 78 0.85 14.76 30.82
N PRO A 79 0.19 13.93 31.65
CA PRO A 79 -0.99 14.32 32.41
C PRO A 79 -0.76 15.53 33.33
N ALA A 80 0.48 15.78 33.75
CA ALA A 80 0.84 16.89 34.61
C ALA A 80 0.99 18.23 33.86
N LYS A 81 0.98 18.24 32.52
CA LYS A 81 1.18 19.44 31.69
C LYS A 81 -0.12 20.01 31.09
N GLY A 82 -1.29 19.46 31.37
CA GLY A 82 -2.58 19.99 30.94
C GLY A 82 -3.60 18.94 30.48
N HIS A 83 -4.67 19.39 29.82
CA HIS A 83 -5.75 18.52 29.34
C HIS A 83 -5.25 17.54 28.26
N VAL A 84 -5.37 16.25 28.54
CA VAL A 84 -4.95 15.16 27.64
C VAL A 84 -5.62 15.23 26.27
N LEU A 85 -6.89 15.64 26.22
CA LEU A 85 -7.65 15.73 24.96
C LEU A 85 -7.06 16.78 24.00
N SER A 86 -6.57 17.93 24.50
CA SER A 86 -5.97 18.95 23.64
C SER A 86 -4.61 18.53 23.10
N GLN A 87 -3.79 17.84 23.92
CA GLN A 87 -2.51 17.27 23.47
C GLN A 87 -2.74 16.21 22.38
N LEU A 88 -3.74 15.34 22.56
CA LEU A 88 -4.15 14.35 21.56
C LEU A 88 -4.61 14.98 20.25
N LEU A 89 -5.44 16.03 20.32
CA LEU A 89 -5.92 16.73 19.14
C LEU A 89 -4.77 17.42 18.38
N VAL A 90 -3.84 18.08 19.07
CA VAL A 90 -2.68 18.71 18.45
C VAL A 90 -1.79 17.67 17.76
N LEU A 91 -1.43 16.59 18.46
CA LEU A 91 -0.60 15.52 17.90
C LEU A 91 -1.28 14.82 16.71
N GLY A 92 -2.58 14.55 16.82
CA GLY A 92 -3.38 13.96 15.75
C GLY A 92 -3.47 14.85 14.52
N VAL A 93 -3.76 16.14 14.69
CA VAL A 93 -3.82 17.10 13.58
C VAL A 93 -2.46 17.24 12.91
N THR A 94 -1.37 17.39 13.67
CA THR A 94 -0.02 17.46 13.10
C THR A 94 0.32 16.22 12.28
N GLN A 95 0.01 15.02 12.80
CA GLN A 95 0.24 13.77 12.07
C GLN A 95 -0.58 13.73 10.77
N ILE A 96 -1.87 14.09 10.83
CA ILE A 96 -2.76 14.07 9.66
C ILE A 96 -2.25 15.07 8.62
N SER A 97 -1.86 16.28 9.02
CA SER A 97 -1.31 17.30 8.12
C SER A 97 -0.03 16.81 7.42
N ILE A 98 0.90 16.20 8.16
CA ILE A 98 2.12 15.63 7.58
C ILE A 98 1.78 14.50 6.61
N SER A 99 0.93 13.56 7.04
CA SER A 99 0.53 12.41 6.22
C SER A 99 -0.16 12.84 4.94
N LEU A 100 -1.09 13.80 5.02
CA LEU A 100 -1.79 14.35 3.87
C LEU A 100 -0.82 15.03 2.90
N THR A 101 0.11 15.84 3.43
CA THR A 101 1.09 16.56 2.60
C THR A 101 1.98 15.59 1.83
N VAL A 102 2.55 14.59 2.52
CA VAL A 102 3.41 13.59 1.90
C VAL A 102 2.64 12.75 0.87
N ASN A 103 1.43 12.28 1.21
CA ASN A 103 0.61 11.52 0.27
C ASN A 103 0.19 12.35 -0.94
N ALA A 104 -0.15 13.64 -0.75
CA ALA A 104 -0.49 14.54 -1.85
C ALA A 104 0.70 14.75 -2.79
N ILE A 105 1.91 14.97 -2.25
CA ILE A 105 3.14 15.06 -3.05
C ILE A 105 3.34 13.78 -3.86
N ILE A 106 3.29 12.61 -3.22
CA ILE A 106 3.45 11.32 -3.90
C ILE A 106 2.40 11.15 -5.00
N ALA A 107 1.12 11.44 -4.72
CA ALA A 107 0.03 11.29 -5.67
C ALA A 107 0.19 12.23 -6.88
N VAL A 108 0.53 13.50 -6.65
CA VAL A 108 0.74 14.48 -7.73
C VAL A 108 1.99 14.15 -8.55
N THR A 109 3.09 13.76 -7.91
CA THR A 109 4.32 13.35 -8.60
C THR A 109 4.09 12.08 -9.41
N ALA A 110 3.46 11.06 -8.83
CA ALA A 110 3.15 9.82 -9.53
C ALA A 110 2.18 10.07 -10.70
N GLY A 111 1.16 10.91 -10.52
CA GLY A 111 0.25 11.31 -11.58
C GLY A 111 0.94 12.05 -12.73
N SER A 112 1.82 13.00 -12.40
CA SER A 112 2.62 13.75 -13.38
C SER A 112 3.59 12.87 -14.16
N ILE A 113 4.24 11.91 -13.47
CA ILE A 113 5.11 10.92 -14.12
C ILE A 113 4.29 10.01 -15.03
N ALA A 114 3.13 9.53 -14.56
CA ALA A 114 2.27 8.64 -15.34
C ALA A 114 1.75 9.32 -16.62
N THR A 115 1.32 10.58 -16.55
CA THR A 115 0.87 11.34 -17.74
C THR A 115 2.03 11.64 -18.69
N PHE A 116 3.21 11.96 -18.17
CA PHE A 116 4.41 12.17 -18.98
C PHE A 116 4.89 10.90 -19.70
N LEU A 117 4.83 9.75 -19.02
CA LEU A 117 5.22 8.44 -19.59
C LEU A 117 4.18 7.86 -20.54
N ALA A 118 2.89 8.16 -20.36
CA ALA A 118 1.81 7.66 -21.22
C ALA A 118 1.97 8.07 -22.69
N GLY A 119 2.64 9.19 -22.97
CA GLY A 119 2.94 9.64 -24.34
C GLY A 119 4.11 8.91 -25.02
N ARG A 120 4.83 8.00 -24.35
CA ARG A 120 6.06 7.37 -24.89
C ARG A 120 5.99 5.83 -24.87
N PRO A 121 5.86 5.15 -26.03
CA PRO A 121 5.66 3.70 -26.10
C PRO A 121 6.83 2.88 -25.52
N LEU A 122 8.07 3.36 -25.65
CA LEU A 122 9.26 2.75 -25.05
C LEU A 122 9.22 2.72 -23.52
N TRP A 123 8.69 3.77 -22.88
CA TRP A 123 8.60 3.86 -21.42
C TRP A 123 7.53 2.94 -20.84
N MET A 124 6.42 2.76 -21.55
CA MET A 124 5.40 1.76 -21.17
C MET A 124 5.98 0.34 -21.19
N VAL A 125 6.86 0.03 -22.16
CA VAL A 125 7.56 -1.26 -22.21
C VAL A 125 8.55 -1.39 -21.06
N ILE A 126 9.37 -0.37 -20.78
CA ILE A 126 10.33 -0.39 -19.66
C ILE A 126 9.61 -0.55 -18.31
N GLN A 127 8.54 0.20 -18.06
CA GLN A 127 7.73 0.09 -16.84
C GLN A 127 7.16 -1.33 -16.68
N ARG A 128 6.64 -1.90 -17.76
CA ARG A 128 6.07 -3.25 -17.78
C ARG A 128 7.12 -4.31 -17.45
N TRP A 129 8.32 -4.21 -18.02
CA TRP A 129 9.42 -5.11 -17.71
C TRP A 129 9.92 -4.93 -16.27
N MET A 130 10.22 -3.71 -15.83
CA MET A 130 10.67 -3.45 -14.45
C MET A 130 9.68 -3.99 -13.41
N MET A 131 8.38 -3.76 -13.61
CA MET A 131 7.35 -4.28 -12.72
C MET A 131 7.32 -5.80 -12.72
N GLY A 132 7.36 -6.43 -13.90
CA GLY A 132 7.44 -7.88 -14.03
C GLY A 132 8.65 -8.44 -13.27
N THR A 133 9.82 -7.81 -13.39
CA THR A 133 11.05 -8.22 -12.70
C THR A 133 10.92 -8.07 -11.19
N VAL A 134 10.38 -6.95 -10.69
CA VAL A 134 10.19 -6.72 -9.24
C VAL A 134 9.19 -7.71 -8.65
N LEU A 135 8.06 -7.96 -9.32
CA LEU A 135 7.07 -8.94 -8.87
C LEU A 135 7.65 -10.36 -8.87
N ALA A 136 8.39 -10.74 -9.91
CA ALA A 136 9.08 -12.02 -9.97
C ALA A 136 10.12 -12.16 -8.85
N ALA A 137 10.92 -11.11 -8.60
CA ALA A 137 11.91 -11.10 -7.52
C ALA A 137 11.25 -11.22 -6.14
N LEU A 138 10.13 -10.53 -5.90
CA LEU A 138 9.35 -10.67 -4.67
C LEU A 138 8.75 -12.07 -4.52
N ALA A 139 8.23 -12.65 -5.61
CA ALA A 139 7.71 -14.02 -5.58
C ALA A 139 8.80 -15.05 -5.26
N LEU A 140 9.97 -14.91 -5.89
CA LEU A 140 11.15 -15.72 -5.61
C LEU A 140 11.60 -15.56 -4.15
N ARG A 141 11.67 -14.33 -3.65
CA ARG A 141 12.03 -14.07 -2.25
C ARG A 141 11.03 -14.69 -1.28
N MET A 142 9.72 -14.54 -1.54
CA MET A 142 8.68 -15.19 -0.74
C MET A 142 8.79 -16.72 -0.81
N ALA A 143 9.17 -17.28 -1.96
CA ALA A 143 9.39 -18.71 -2.11
C ALA A 143 10.67 -19.20 -1.39
N THR A 144 11.73 -18.39 -1.31
CA THR A 144 13.01 -18.77 -0.69
C THR A 144 13.11 -18.47 0.80
N GLU A 145 12.33 -17.52 1.34
CA GLU A 145 12.18 -17.29 2.79
C GLU A 145 11.63 -18.53 3.55
N ALA A 146 11.28 -19.62 2.85
CA ALA A 146 11.05 -20.96 3.42
C ALA A 146 12.25 -21.54 4.17
N GLN A 147 13.47 -21.16 3.78
CA GLN A 147 14.66 -21.91 4.17
C GLN A 147 15.37 -21.35 5.42
N ARG A 148 14.73 -20.47 6.20
CA ARG A 148 15.27 -19.96 7.46
C ARG A 148 14.29 -20.09 8.62
#